data_AF-A0A7C3RYC1-F1
#
_entry.id   AF-A0A7C3RYC1-F1
#
_cell.length_a   1.000
_cell.length_b   1.000
_cell.length_c   1.000
_cell.angle_alpha   90.00
_cell.angle_beta   90.00
_cell.angle_gamma   90.00
#
_symmetry.space_group_name_H-M   'P 1'
#
loop_
_entity.id
_entity.type
_entity.pdbx_description
1 polymer ?
#
loop_
_entity_poly.entity_id
_entity_poly.type
_entity_poly.pdbx_seq_one_letter_code
_entity_poly.pdbx_strand_id
1 'polypeptide(L)'
;MAEQFLAPINLFSKPGTWYKGNLHTHTTNSDGALTPEQVVAFYRSRGYQFLCITDHRRVTPVERLSSPDLLVLPGAELDERGPGSAYHMVAVNLPSMDGYPAGGSAQDVARWASTEADLLIMAHPYWSGFLPTDLMELDGWCGIEVYNSTCAVSVGKGMALSHWDYLLWSGRKALGFATDDTHWHVNDHRPPDAGIASVYVKAESLDARAICHALRTGAFYASTGARIESIQVSDGVLKVVAPGSSCITVVAERHKGERFVVPSGGLLDDATYRLRGDEQYLRVEVAAPDGGMAWSNPIWPPFA
;
A
#
# COMPACT_ATOMS: atom_id res chain seq x y z
N MET A 1 34.49 -20.18 -6.46
CA MET A 1 34.54 -18.83 -7.07
C MET A 1 33.10 -18.33 -7.14
N ALA A 2 32.64 -17.30 -6.47
CA ALA A 2 33.18 -16.44 -5.41
C ALA A 2 31.98 -16.14 -4.49
N GLU A 3 32.18 -16.15 -3.18
CA GLU A 3 31.20 -15.62 -2.22
C GLU A 3 31.05 -14.12 -2.51
N GLN A 4 30.04 -13.75 -3.30
CA GLN A 4 29.52 -12.39 -3.28
C GLN A 4 28.85 -12.24 -1.92
N PHE A 5 29.56 -11.63 -0.98
CA PHE A 5 28.93 -11.01 0.19
C PHE A 5 27.94 -9.97 -0.34
N LEU A 6 26.70 -10.39 -0.51
CA LEU A 6 25.61 -9.51 -0.90
C LEU A 6 25.41 -8.53 0.23
N ALA A 7 25.57 -7.24 -0.07
CA ALA A 7 25.28 -6.19 0.88
C ALA A 7 23.87 -6.42 1.47
N PRO A 8 23.67 -6.15 2.78
CA PRO A 8 22.41 -6.44 3.42
C PRO A 8 21.26 -5.73 2.72
N ILE A 9 20.22 -6.48 2.34
CA ILE A 9 18.99 -5.89 1.82
C ILE A 9 18.19 -5.41 3.02
N ASN A 10 18.09 -4.09 3.18
CA ASN A 10 17.27 -3.48 4.20
C ASN A 10 16.28 -2.53 3.54
N LEU A 11 15.00 -2.94 3.52
CA LEU A 11 13.89 -2.19 2.93
C LEU A 11 13.81 -0.75 3.46
N PHE A 12 14.28 -0.51 4.68
CA PHE A 12 14.14 0.76 5.40
C PHE A 12 15.49 1.43 5.73
N SER A 13 16.60 0.97 5.13
CA SER A 13 17.93 1.56 5.31
C SER A 13 18.12 2.91 4.62
N LYS A 14 17.14 3.34 3.81
CA LYS A 14 17.18 4.67 3.21
C LYS A 14 17.30 5.73 4.30
N PRO A 15 18.18 6.73 4.14
CA PRO A 15 18.23 7.87 5.05
C PRO A 15 16.87 8.58 5.10
N GLY A 16 16.62 9.29 6.20
CA GLY A 16 15.41 10.07 6.40
C GLY A 16 14.49 9.57 7.52
N THR A 17 13.26 10.05 7.49
CA THR A 17 12.26 9.86 8.55
C THR A 17 11.04 9.11 8.02
N TRP A 18 10.25 8.55 8.93
CA TRP A 18 8.98 7.91 8.60
C TRP A 18 7.87 8.96 8.47
N TYR A 19 7.18 8.95 7.33
CA TYR A 19 5.98 9.74 7.08
C TYR A 19 4.78 8.81 6.94
N LYS A 20 3.71 9.07 7.70
CA LYS A 20 2.43 8.40 7.60
C LYS A 20 1.61 9.06 6.51
N GLY A 21 0.98 8.28 5.64
CA GLY A 21 0.04 8.83 4.67
C GLY A 21 -1.07 7.89 4.25
N ASN A 22 -2.05 8.45 3.56
CA ASN A 22 -3.11 7.72 2.88
C ASN A 22 -3.14 8.11 1.40
N LEU A 23 -3.40 7.15 0.52
CA LEU A 23 -3.28 7.32 -0.93
C LEU A 23 -4.61 7.23 -1.67
N HIS A 24 -5.70 6.90 -0.99
CA HIS A 24 -7.03 6.77 -1.60
C HIS A 24 -8.04 7.50 -0.72
N THR A 25 -8.57 8.63 -1.21
CA THR A 25 -9.61 9.42 -0.53
C THR A 25 -10.48 10.18 -1.51
N HIS A 26 -11.78 10.27 -1.17
CA HIS A 26 -12.78 10.99 -1.94
C HIS A 26 -13.27 12.21 -1.18
N THR A 27 -13.71 13.21 -1.94
CA THR A 27 -14.23 14.47 -1.45
C THR A 27 -15.58 14.78 -2.10
N THR A 28 -16.16 15.93 -1.79
CA THR A 28 -17.36 16.46 -2.48
C THR A 28 -17.14 16.74 -3.97
N ASN A 29 -15.92 16.61 -4.49
CA ASN A 29 -15.64 16.75 -5.91
C ASN A 29 -15.92 15.47 -6.73
N SER A 30 -16.14 14.33 -6.07
CA SER A 30 -16.83 13.15 -6.62
C SER A 30 -18.06 12.80 -5.77
N ASP A 31 -17.91 11.88 -4.83
CA ASP A 31 -18.98 11.22 -4.09
C ASP A 31 -18.67 11.07 -2.59
N GLY A 32 -17.54 11.64 -2.13
CA GLY A 32 -17.26 11.81 -0.70
C GLY A 32 -18.16 12.87 -0.05
N ALA A 33 -18.38 12.74 1.26
CA ALA A 33 -19.28 13.63 2.00
C ALA A 33 -18.61 14.91 2.53
N LEU A 34 -17.28 15.02 2.47
CA LEU A 34 -16.51 16.15 3.01
C LEU A 34 -15.76 16.91 1.91
N THR A 35 -15.63 18.22 2.09
CA THR A 35 -14.81 19.08 1.20
C THR A 35 -13.32 18.71 1.27
N PRO A 36 -12.52 19.00 0.23
CA PRO A 36 -11.07 18.77 0.27
C PRO A 36 -10.39 19.33 1.53
N GLU A 37 -10.77 20.54 1.97
CA GLU A 37 -10.24 21.17 3.17
C GLU A 37 -10.58 20.40 4.45
N GLN A 38 -11.81 19.90 4.56
CA GLN A 38 -12.26 19.10 5.72
C GLN A 38 -11.55 17.74 5.76
N VAL A 39 -11.40 17.08 4.61
CA VAL A 39 -10.65 15.82 4.48
C VAL A 39 -9.20 16.02 4.95
N VAL A 40 -8.52 17.04 4.43
CA VAL A 40 -7.13 17.35 4.80
C VAL A 40 -7.01 17.66 6.29
N ALA A 41 -7.92 18.47 6.86
CA ALA A 41 -7.93 18.78 8.28
C ALA A 41 -8.11 17.52 9.15
N PHE A 42 -8.98 16.60 8.76
CA PHE A 42 -9.21 15.33 9.46
C PHE A 42 -7.94 14.49 9.54
N TYR A 43 -7.27 14.28 8.41
CA TYR A 43 -6.05 13.46 8.34
C TYR A 43 -4.88 14.13 9.08
N ARG A 44 -4.73 15.45 8.96
CA ARG A 44 -3.74 16.22 9.72
C ARG A 44 -3.92 16.04 11.22
N SER A 45 -5.14 16.13 11.73
CA SER A 45 -5.42 15.94 13.16
C SER A 45 -5.09 14.55 13.69
N ARG A 46 -4.90 13.56 12.80
CA ARG A 46 -4.54 12.17 13.11
C ARG A 46 -3.07 11.84 12.83
N GLY A 47 -2.27 12.88 12.61
CA GLY A 47 -0.82 12.76 12.41
C GLY A 47 -0.43 12.11 11.08
N TYR A 48 -1.30 12.14 10.07
CA TYR A 48 -0.89 11.86 8.70
C TYR A 48 -0.11 13.07 8.17
N GLN A 49 1.04 12.82 7.56
CA GLN A 49 1.89 13.84 6.96
C GLN A 49 1.75 13.91 5.44
N PHE A 50 1.13 12.92 4.79
CA PHE A 50 0.74 13.09 3.39
C PHE A 50 -0.59 12.43 3.07
N LEU A 51 -1.25 12.96 2.05
CA LEU A 51 -2.55 12.53 1.58
C LEU A 51 -2.61 12.63 0.05
N CYS A 52 -3.20 11.65 -0.62
CA CYS A 52 -3.60 11.80 -2.03
C CYS A 52 -5.12 11.93 -2.11
N ILE A 53 -5.61 13.01 -2.71
CA ILE A 53 -7.02 13.18 -3.05
C ILE A 53 -7.24 12.54 -4.43
N THR A 54 -8.19 11.62 -4.53
CA THR A 54 -8.35 10.71 -5.66
C THR A 54 -9.80 10.62 -6.10
N ASP A 55 -10.48 11.76 -6.21
CA ASP A 55 -11.87 11.81 -6.67
C ASP A 55 -12.05 11.09 -8.03
N HIS A 56 -13.20 10.45 -8.23
CA HIS A 56 -13.50 9.67 -9.44
C HIS A 56 -13.31 10.47 -10.73
N ARG A 57 -12.35 10.00 -11.56
CA ARG A 57 -11.98 10.56 -12.87
C ARG A 57 -11.79 12.07 -12.87
N ARG A 58 -11.29 12.61 -11.76
CA ARG A 58 -11.10 14.05 -11.57
C ARG A 58 -9.88 14.32 -10.70
N VAL A 59 -8.96 15.12 -11.23
CA VAL A 59 -7.89 15.70 -10.42
C VAL A 59 -8.44 16.93 -9.69
N THR A 60 -8.59 16.81 -8.38
CA THR A 60 -8.94 17.95 -7.52
C THR A 60 -7.73 18.87 -7.34
N PRO A 61 -7.88 20.21 -7.45
CA PRO A 61 -6.79 21.15 -7.16
C PRO A 61 -6.33 21.06 -5.70
N VAL A 62 -5.03 20.90 -5.47
CA VAL A 62 -4.44 20.65 -4.14
C VAL A 62 -3.37 21.66 -3.73
N GLU A 63 -3.02 22.61 -4.60
CA GLU A 63 -1.85 23.50 -4.43
C GLU A 63 -1.94 24.35 -3.16
N ARG A 64 -3.16 24.62 -2.69
CA ARG A 64 -3.45 25.42 -1.48
C ARG A 64 -3.79 24.58 -0.25
N LEU A 65 -3.80 23.26 -0.37
CA LEU A 65 -4.17 22.34 0.71
C LEU A 65 -2.95 21.81 1.47
N SER A 66 -1.75 21.88 0.87
CA SER A 66 -0.51 21.51 1.53
C SER A 66 -0.10 22.53 2.60
N SER A 67 0.62 22.07 3.61
CA SER A 67 1.21 22.85 4.71
C SER A 67 2.59 22.28 5.07
N PRO A 68 3.44 22.98 5.85
CA PRO A 68 4.80 22.51 6.16
C PRO A 68 4.88 21.11 6.79
N ASP A 69 3.81 20.66 7.46
CA ASP A 69 3.69 19.38 8.15
C ASP A 69 2.75 18.38 7.44
N LEU A 70 2.11 18.78 6.33
CA LEU A 70 1.26 17.90 5.54
C LEU A 70 1.35 18.19 4.03
N LEU A 71 1.76 17.19 3.26
CA LEU A 71 1.78 17.20 1.79
C LEU A 71 0.47 16.64 1.23
N VAL A 72 -0.21 17.41 0.37
CA VAL A 72 -1.37 16.92 -0.39
C VAL A 72 -0.95 16.68 -1.83
N LEU A 73 -1.07 15.44 -2.28
CA LEU A 73 -0.79 15.00 -3.65
C LEU A 73 -2.08 15.05 -4.48
N PRO A 74 -2.00 15.52 -5.74
CA PRO A 74 -3.10 15.39 -6.68
C PRO A 74 -3.19 13.93 -7.15
N GLY A 75 -4.39 13.47 -7.45
CA GLY A 75 -4.63 12.13 -7.94
C GLY A 75 -6.03 11.98 -8.49
N ALA A 76 -6.33 10.79 -8.98
CA ALA A 76 -7.68 10.41 -9.40
C ALA A 76 -7.85 8.91 -9.21
N GLU A 77 -9.04 8.49 -8.80
CA GLU A 77 -9.46 7.11 -9.00
C GLU A 77 -10.07 6.97 -10.40
N LEU A 78 -9.46 6.12 -11.21
CA LEU A 78 -9.86 5.84 -12.58
C LEU A 78 -10.76 4.61 -12.57
N ASP A 79 -11.93 4.72 -13.20
CA ASP A 79 -12.85 3.60 -13.40
C ASP A 79 -13.03 3.34 -14.90
N GLU A 80 -12.68 2.13 -15.35
CA GLU A 80 -12.95 1.68 -16.72
C GLU A 80 -13.52 0.28 -16.78
N ARG A 81 -14.34 0.00 -17.80
CA ARG A 81 -14.99 -1.31 -17.93
C ARG A 81 -13.95 -2.43 -18.07
N GLY A 82 -14.05 -3.45 -17.22
CA GLY A 82 -13.32 -4.71 -17.30
C GLY A 82 -14.24 -5.92 -17.53
N PRO A 83 -13.67 -7.13 -17.61
CA PRO A 83 -14.44 -8.36 -17.60
C PRO A 83 -15.27 -8.47 -16.31
N GLY A 84 -16.60 -8.47 -16.42
CA GLY A 84 -17.51 -8.68 -15.30
C GLY A 84 -17.73 -7.50 -14.34
N SER A 85 -16.77 -6.57 -14.20
CA SER A 85 -16.86 -5.36 -13.36
C SER A 85 -15.94 -4.24 -13.87
N ALA A 86 -16.01 -3.04 -13.29
CA ALA A 86 -15.07 -1.94 -13.60
C ALA A 86 -13.71 -2.15 -12.91
N TYR A 87 -12.62 -1.88 -13.62
CA TYR A 87 -11.28 -1.71 -13.07
C TYR A 87 -11.19 -0.37 -12.36
N HIS A 88 -10.98 -0.42 -11.06
CA HIS A 88 -10.68 0.76 -10.25
C HIS A 88 -9.16 0.84 -10.07
N MET A 89 -8.58 1.97 -10.44
CA MET A 89 -7.14 2.20 -10.38
C MET A 89 -6.86 3.58 -9.77
N VAL A 90 -6.01 3.62 -8.76
CA VAL A 90 -5.61 4.87 -8.11
C VAL A 90 -4.36 5.39 -8.78
N ALA A 91 -4.47 6.54 -9.45
CA ALA A 91 -3.35 7.30 -9.99
C ALA A 91 -2.88 8.35 -8.97
N VAL A 92 -1.65 8.21 -8.48
CA VAL A 92 -1.06 9.07 -7.44
C VAL A 92 -0.09 10.07 -8.06
N ASN A 93 -0.15 11.32 -7.58
CA ASN A 93 0.59 12.47 -8.10
C ASN A 93 0.31 12.72 -9.60
N LEU A 94 -0.94 12.51 -10.01
CA LEU A 94 -1.42 12.77 -11.37
C LEU A 94 -1.72 14.27 -11.52
N PRO A 95 -1.05 15.02 -12.41
CA PRO A 95 -1.19 16.47 -12.49
C PRO A 95 -2.49 16.94 -13.15
N SER A 96 -3.04 16.17 -14.09
CA SER A 96 -4.29 16.49 -14.79
C SER A 96 -4.90 15.25 -15.45
N MET A 97 -6.14 15.39 -15.95
CA MET A 97 -6.80 14.37 -16.79
C MET A 97 -6.54 14.60 -18.29
N ASP A 98 -5.56 15.41 -18.67
CA ASP A 98 -5.28 15.72 -20.07
C ASP A 98 -4.85 14.44 -20.83
N GLY A 99 -5.50 14.21 -21.97
CA GLY A 99 -5.27 13.00 -22.76
C GLY A 99 -5.85 11.71 -22.17
N TYR A 100 -6.63 11.79 -21.09
CA TYR A 100 -7.29 10.62 -20.50
C TYR A 100 -8.12 9.86 -21.54
N PRO A 101 -7.84 8.56 -21.79
CA PRO A 101 -8.50 7.79 -22.84
C PRO A 101 -9.87 7.27 -22.37
N ALA A 102 -10.80 8.18 -22.08
CA ALA A 102 -12.13 7.88 -21.54
C ALA A 102 -12.89 6.87 -22.42
N GLY A 103 -13.38 5.79 -21.82
CA GLY A 103 -14.10 4.73 -22.52
C GLY A 103 -13.20 3.82 -23.37
N GLY A 104 -11.87 3.98 -23.26
CA GLY A 104 -10.89 3.03 -23.78
C GLY A 104 -10.87 1.72 -22.98
N SER A 105 -9.94 0.83 -23.31
CA SER A 105 -9.73 -0.38 -22.50
C SER A 105 -9.04 -0.04 -21.18
N ALA A 106 -9.18 -0.91 -20.18
CA ALA A 106 -8.43 -0.80 -18.93
C ALA A 106 -6.90 -0.74 -19.16
N GLN A 107 -6.40 -1.45 -20.18
CA GLN A 107 -4.99 -1.40 -20.53
C GLN A 107 -4.57 -0.05 -21.14
N ASP A 108 -5.45 0.61 -21.90
CA ASP A 108 -5.16 1.94 -22.45
C ASP A 108 -5.11 2.99 -21.34
N VAL A 109 -6.05 2.93 -20.38
CA VAL A 109 -6.01 3.79 -19.19
C VAL A 109 -4.79 3.49 -18.32
N ALA A 110 -4.45 2.22 -18.08
CA ALA A 110 -3.26 1.88 -17.31
C ALA A 110 -1.97 2.36 -17.99
N ARG A 111 -1.89 2.26 -19.32
CA ARG A 111 -0.75 2.75 -20.10
C ARG A 111 -0.61 4.27 -19.99
N TRP A 112 -1.71 5.01 -20.16
CA TRP A 112 -1.73 6.46 -19.98
C TRP A 112 -1.35 6.86 -18.55
N ALA A 113 -1.96 6.26 -17.54
CA ALA A 113 -1.66 6.60 -16.15
C ALA A 113 -0.21 6.26 -15.78
N SER A 114 0.38 5.21 -16.38
CA SER A 114 1.79 4.87 -16.17
C SER A 114 2.78 5.91 -16.70
N THR A 115 2.36 6.80 -17.61
CA THR A 115 3.17 7.91 -18.13
C THR A 115 2.87 9.22 -17.42
N GLU A 116 1.62 9.46 -17.06
CA GLU A 116 1.19 10.75 -16.50
C GLU A 116 1.24 10.83 -14.97
N ALA A 117 1.12 9.70 -14.27
CA ALA A 117 1.14 9.65 -12.81
C ALA A 117 2.46 9.06 -12.27
N ASP A 118 2.78 9.34 -11.00
CA ASP A 118 3.93 8.69 -10.39
C ASP A 118 3.63 7.23 -10.04
N LEU A 119 2.45 6.94 -9.53
CA LEU A 119 2.07 5.56 -9.22
C LEU A 119 0.70 5.25 -9.79
N LEU A 120 0.55 4.01 -10.25
CA LEU A 120 -0.75 3.42 -10.57
C LEU A 120 -0.91 2.17 -9.70
N ILE A 121 -1.94 2.19 -8.86
CA ILE A 121 -2.26 1.14 -7.88
C ILE A 121 -3.61 0.53 -8.25
N MET A 122 -3.71 -0.79 -8.29
CA MET A 122 -5.00 -1.46 -8.49
C MET A 122 -5.81 -1.40 -7.19
N ALA A 123 -6.97 -0.74 -7.23
CA ALA A 123 -7.79 -0.49 -6.05
C ALA A 123 -8.60 -1.73 -5.66
N HIS A 124 -8.73 -1.94 -4.34
CA HIS A 124 -9.59 -2.89 -3.65
C HIS A 124 -10.03 -4.12 -4.49
N PRO A 125 -9.08 -4.95 -4.96
CA PRO A 125 -9.35 -5.96 -5.98
C PRO A 125 -10.35 -7.04 -5.52
N TYR A 126 -10.38 -7.34 -4.21
CA TYR A 126 -11.34 -8.29 -3.67
C TYR A 126 -12.79 -7.77 -3.69
N TRP A 127 -12.99 -6.47 -3.40
CA TRP A 127 -14.30 -5.86 -3.47
C TRP A 127 -14.82 -5.76 -4.90
N SER A 128 -13.95 -5.33 -5.83
CA SER A 128 -14.27 -5.21 -7.26
C SER A 128 -14.49 -6.55 -7.96
N GLY A 129 -14.11 -7.66 -7.32
CA GLY A 129 -14.30 -9.02 -7.84
C GLY A 129 -13.26 -9.44 -8.87
N PHE A 130 -12.08 -8.79 -8.90
CA PHE A 130 -11.01 -9.19 -9.81
C PHE A 130 -10.46 -10.55 -9.44
N LEU A 131 -10.28 -11.39 -10.46
CA LEU A 131 -9.45 -12.56 -10.33
C LEU A 131 -7.98 -12.11 -10.36
N PRO A 132 -7.09 -12.80 -9.65
CA PRO A 132 -5.66 -12.51 -9.76
C PRO A 132 -5.12 -12.62 -11.20
N THR A 133 -5.74 -13.43 -12.06
CA THR A 133 -5.41 -13.53 -13.48
C THR A 133 -5.74 -12.26 -14.27
N ASP A 134 -6.85 -11.59 -13.95
CA ASP A 134 -7.24 -10.33 -14.59
C ASP A 134 -6.16 -9.24 -14.34
N LEU A 135 -5.62 -9.22 -13.12
CA LEU A 135 -4.53 -8.33 -12.74
C LEU A 135 -3.21 -8.67 -13.46
N MET A 136 -2.94 -9.95 -13.71
CA MET A 136 -1.74 -10.40 -14.43
C MET A 136 -1.74 -9.99 -15.90
N GLU A 137 -2.91 -9.84 -16.52
CA GLU A 137 -3.05 -9.43 -17.93
C GLU A 137 -2.83 -7.93 -18.14
N LEU A 138 -2.90 -7.12 -17.08
CA LEU A 138 -2.69 -5.68 -17.15
C LEU A 138 -1.24 -5.30 -16.84
N ASP A 139 -0.68 -4.42 -17.66
CA ASP A 139 0.62 -3.78 -17.46
C ASP A 139 0.48 -2.31 -17.05
N GLY A 140 1.55 -1.71 -16.53
CA GLY A 140 1.62 -0.27 -16.21
C GLY A 140 1.27 0.11 -14.77
N TRP A 141 0.96 -0.87 -13.91
CA TRP A 141 0.69 -0.67 -12.48
C TRP A 141 1.80 -1.27 -11.58
N CYS A 142 1.99 -0.67 -10.40
CA CYS A 142 3.11 -0.99 -9.50
C CYS A 142 2.73 -1.81 -8.27
N GLY A 143 1.45 -1.84 -7.88
CA GLY A 143 0.98 -2.67 -6.78
C GLY A 143 -0.53 -2.68 -6.65
N ILE A 144 -1.01 -3.28 -5.57
CA ILE A 144 -2.43 -3.41 -5.27
C ILE A 144 -2.73 -2.90 -3.86
N GLU A 145 -3.97 -2.49 -3.62
CA GLU A 145 -4.48 -2.36 -2.27
C GLU A 145 -4.65 -3.74 -1.63
N VAL A 146 -3.78 -4.07 -0.68
CA VAL A 146 -3.86 -5.30 0.11
C VAL A 146 -4.85 -5.16 1.26
N TYR A 147 -5.11 -3.92 1.68
CA TYR A 147 -6.16 -3.55 2.60
C TYR A 147 -6.85 -2.26 2.14
N ASN A 148 -8.18 -2.25 2.16
CA ASN A 148 -9.02 -1.08 1.91
C ASN A 148 -10.06 -0.93 3.02
N SER A 149 -10.05 0.21 3.73
CA SER A 149 -10.91 0.43 4.91
C SER A 149 -12.39 0.49 4.55
N THR A 150 -12.78 1.27 3.54
CA THR A 150 -14.18 1.37 3.08
C THR A 150 -14.76 0.00 2.73
N CYS A 151 -14.01 -0.80 1.98
CA CYS A 151 -14.42 -2.16 1.61
C CYS A 151 -14.50 -3.10 2.82
N ALA A 152 -13.63 -2.92 3.82
CA ALA A 152 -13.66 -3.67 5.07
C ALA A 152 -14.91 -3.35 5.89
N VAL A 153 -15.18 -2.05 6.16
CA VAL A 153 -16.26 -1.64 7.05
C VAL A 153 -17.64 -1.68 6.39
N SER A 154 -17.70 -1.63 5.05
CA SER A 154 -18.96 -1.66 4.32
C SER A 154 -19.52 -3.09 4.17
N VAL A 155 -18.69 -4.04 3.74
CA VAL A 155 -19.12 -5.40 3.36
C VAL A 155 -18.10 -6.49 3.70
N GLY A 156 -17.05 -6.19 4.46
CA GLY A 156 -16.05 -7.18 4.89
C GLY A 156 -15.09 -7.65 3.79
N LYS A 157 -14.95 -6.91 2.69
CA LYS A 157 -14.09 -7.27 1.55
C LYS A 157 -12.81 -6.44 1.43
N GLY A 158 -12.32 -5.90 2.55
CA GLY A 158 -11.14 -5.04 2.54
C GLY A 158 -9.80 -5.74 2.31
N MET A 159 -9.69 -7.04 2.60
CA MET A 159 -8.40 -7.75 2.59
C MET A 159 -8.15 -8.50 1.27
N ALA A 160 -7.00 -8.27 0.63
CA ALA A 160 -6.63 -8.88 -0.65
C ALA A 160 -5.26 -9.61 -0.64
N LEU A 161 -4.85 -10.16 0.51
CA LEU A 161 -3.56 -10.86 0.65
C LEU A 161 -3.45 -12.07 -0.29
N SER A 162 -4.52 -12.82 -0.52
CA SER A 162 -4.52 -13.95 -1.46
C SER A 162 -4.28 -13.51 -2.90
N HIS A 163 -4.83 -12.35 -3.30
CA HIS A 163 -4.55 -11.75 -4.61
C HIS A 163 -3.08 -11.36 -4.70
N TRP A 164 -2.55 -10.73 -3.65
CA TRP A 164 -1.16 -10.31 -3.63
C TRP A 164 -0.20 -11.48 -3.71
N ASP A 165 -0.38 -12.50 -2.87
CA ASP A 165 0.47 -13.70 -2.85
C ASP A 165 0.42 -14.43 -4.18
N TYR A 166 -0.75 -14.43 -4.85
CA TYR A 166 -0.87 -14.98 -6.19
C TYR A 166 -0.08 -14.17 -7.23
N LEU A 167 -0.02 -12.86 -7.13
CA LEU A 167 0.79 -12.05 -8.05
C LEU A 167 2.29 -12.35 -7.82
N LEU A 168 2.70 -12.36 -6.55
CA LEU A 168 4.11 -12.52 -6.17
C LEU A 168 4.68 -13.89 -6.56
N TRP A 169 3.98 -14.99 -6.24
CA TRP A 169 4.46 -16.34 -6.59
C TRP A 169 4.42 -16.64 -8.11
N SER A 170 3.77 -15.76 -8.89
CA SER A 170 3.63 -15.84 -10.36
C SER A 170 4.67 -14.95 -11.03
N GLY A 171 5.61 -14.39 -10.27
CA GLY A 171 6.72 -13.57 -10.76
C GLY A 171 6.41 -12.08 -10.90
N ARG A 172 5.19 -11.62 -10.59
CA ARG A 172 4.86 -10.18 -10.65
C ARG A 172 5.45 -9.48 -9.43
N LYS A 173 6.26 -8.44 -9.66
CA LYS A 173 6.85 -7.61 -8.61
C LYS A 173 5.88 -6.52 -8.11
N ALA A 174 4.74 -6.95 -7.57
CA ALA A 174 3.69 -6.07 -7.08
C ALA A 174 3.95 -5.58 -5.64
N LEU A 175 3.84 -4.28 -5.40
CA LEU A 175 3.87 -3.68 -4.07
C LEU A 175 2.49 -3.77 -3.39
N GLY A 176 2.46 -3.64 -2.05
CA GLY A 176 1.23 -3.77 -1.26
C GLY A 176 0.90 -2.50 -0.49
N PHE A 177 -0.31 -1.98 -0.69
CA PHE A 177 -0.78 -0.73 -0.11
C PHE A 177 -1.96 -0.96 0.85
N ALA A 178 -2.02 -0.20 1.94
CA ALA A 178 -3.22 -0.11 2.76
C ALA A 178 -3.75 1.32 2.68
N THR A 179 -5.02 1.46 2.31
CA THR A 179 -5.66 2.75 2.08
C THR A 179 -7.03 2.77 2.72
N ASP A 180 -7.54 3.98 2.95
CA ASP A 180 -8.88 4.11 3.49
C ASP A 180 -9.98 4.07 2.42
N ASP A 181 -9.75 4.72 1.26
CA ASP A 181 -10.76 4.91 0.21
C ASP A 181 -11.99 5.64 0.75
N THR A 182 -11.73 6.71 1.49
CA THR A 182 -12.73 7.29 2.39
C THR A 182 -13.79 8.09 1.66
N HIS A 183 -15.05 7.84 2.02
CA HIS A 183 -16.21 8.59 1.54
C HIS A 183 -17.00 9.28 2.65
N TRP A 184 -16.82 8.90 3.93
CA TRP A 184 -17.65 9.36 5.06
C TRP A 184 -19.14 9.00 4.92
N HIS A 185 -19.46 7.91 4.24
CA HIS A 185 -20.82 7.39 4.15
C HIS A 185 -21.17 6.59 5.42
N VAL A 186 -21.40 7.29 6.53
CA VAL A 186 -21.70 6.69 7.84
C VAL A 186 -23.21 6.53 8.04
N ASN A 187 -23.62 5.41 8.64
CA ASN A 187 -25.01 5.17 9.06
C ASN A 187 -25.05 4.28 10.32
N ASP A 188 -26.24 3.92 10.80
CA ASP A 188 -26.46 3.15 12.03
C ASP A 188 -25.70 1.81 12.11
N HIS A 189 -25.27 1.26 10.97
CA HIS A 189 -24.58 -0.03 10.88
C HIS A 189 -23.22 0.06 10.18
N ARG A 190 -22.86 1.22 9.63
CA ARG A 190 -21.59 1.44 8.91
C ARG A 190 -20.77 2.48 9.67
N PRO A 191 -19.66 2.09 10.32
CA PRO A 191 -18.79 3.02 11.02
C PRO A 191 -18.03 3.92 10.04
N PRO A 192 -17.33 4.96 10.54
CA PRO A 192 -16.40 5.74 9.72
C PRO A 192 -15.36 4.87 9.02
N ASP A 193 -15.08 5.22 7.78
CA ASP A 193 -14.15 4.58 6.83
C ASP A 193 -12.82 5.35 6.72
N ALA A 194 -12.50 6.18 7.72
CA ALA A 194 -11.45 7.18 7.66
C ALA A 194 -10.43 7.04 8.81
N GLY A 195 -9.14 7.15 8.48
CA GLY A 195 -8.05 7.13 9.46
C GLY A 195 -7.76 5.75 10.05
N ILE A 196 -8.11 4.69 9.34
CA ILE A 196 -7.94 3.29 9.75
C ILE A 196 -6.63 2.74 9.17
N ALA A 197 -6.45 2.92 7.87
CA ALA A 197 -5.31 2.43 7.12
C ALA A 197 -4.31 3.54 6.79
N SER A 198 -3.07 3.14 6.57
CA SER A 198 -1.99 4.04 6.19
C SER A 198 -0.84 3.28 5.54
N VAL A 199 -0.01 4.02 4.83
CA VAL A 199 1.36 3.61 4.51
C VAL A 199 2.34 4.45 5.34
N TYR A 200 3.41 3.82 5.80
CA TYR A 200 4.55 4.49 6.43
C TYR A 200 5.72 4.48 5.47
N VAL A 201 6.08 5.65 4.96
CA VAL A 201 7.09 5.85 3.93
C VAL A 201 8.38 6.34 4.56
N LYS A 202 9.51 5.71 4.21
CA LYS A 202 10.84 6.14 4.62
C LYS A 202 11.43 7.06 3.56
N ALA A 203 11.51 8.36 3.84
CA ALA A 203 12.00 9.36 2.89
C ALA A 203 12.83 10.47 3.56
N GLU A 204 13.71 11.10 2.79
CA GLU A 204 14.60 12.18 3.26
C GLU A 204 13.84 13.47 3.57
N SER A 205 12.75 13.74 2.86
CA SER A 205 11.96 14.98 2.96
C SER A 205 10.48 14.72 2.72
N LEU A 206 9.64 15.62 3.22
CA LEU A 206 8.20 15.63 2.99
C LEU A 206 7.86 16.46 1.75
N ASP A 207 8.19 15.92 0.57
CA ASP A 207 7.81 16.50 -0.72
C ASP A 207 7.40 15.40 -1.70
N ALA A 208 6.68 15.79 -2.77
CA ALA A 208 6.10 14.85 -3.72
C ALA A 208 7.14 13.93 -4.37
N ARG A 209 8.33 14.46 -4.69
CA ARG A 209 9.40 13.68 -5.33
C ARG A 209 9.93 12.61 -4.38
N ALA A 210 10.26 12.99 -3.14
CA ALA A 210 10.82 12.07 -2.16
C ALA A 210 9.80 10.99 -1.74
N ILE A 211 8.55 11.38 -1.48
CA ILE A 211 7.47 10.46 -1.10
C ILE A 211 7.16 9.48 -2.25
N CYS A 212 6.94 9.97 -3.47
CA CYS A 212 6.59 9.11 -4.61
C CYS A 212 7.76 8.20 -5.01
N HIS A 213 9.02 8.66 -4.92
CA HIS A 213 10.18 7.80 -5.13
C HIS A 213 10.25 6.66 -4.11
N ALA A 214 10.02 6.95 -2.82
CA ALA A 214 10.04 5.95 -1.78
C ALA A 214 8.89 4.93 -1.95
N LEU A 215 7.68 5.39 -2.30
CA LEU A 215 6.55 4.52 -2.64
C LEU A 215 6.89 3.61 -3.84
N ARG A 216 7.39 4.18 -4.95
CA ARG A 216 7.72 3.43 -6.18
C ARG A 216 8.80 2.36 -5.96
N THR A 217 9.72 2.63 -5.04
CA THR A 217 10.83 1.71 -4.72
C THR A 217 10.52 0.74 -3.58
N GLY A 218 9.29 0.76 -3.05
CA GLY A 218 8.88 -0.14 -1.97
C GLY A 218 9.49 0.19 -0.60
N ALA A 219 10.05 1.39 -0.42
CA ALA A 219 10.64 1.87 0.85
C ALA A 219 9.55 2.33 1.84
N PHE A 220 8.55 1.48 2.03
CA PHE A 220 7.40 1.71 2.91
C PHE A 220 6.82 0.37 3.39
N TYR A 221 5.95 0.45 4.40
CA TYR A 221 5.06 -0.65 4.76
C TYR A 221 3.62 -0.13 4.89
N ALA A 222 2.67 -1.00 4.59
CA ALA A 222 1.24 -0.76 4.77
C ALA A 222 0.84 -1.12 6.22
N SER A 223 -0.16 -0.45 6.80
CA SER A 223 -0.55 -0.66 8.20
C SER A 223 -1.97 -0.19 8.51
N THR A 224 -2.64 -0.94 9.39
CA THR A 224 -3.88 -0.56 10.07
C THR A 224 -3.68 -0.30 11.57
N GLY A 225 -2.42 -0.25 12.03
CA GLY A 225 -2.09 0.04 13.43
C GLY A 225 -0.74 -0.49 13.89
N ALA A 226 -0.29 -1.64 13.36
CA ALA A 226 0.98 -2.23 13.76
C ALA A 226 2.18 -1.49 13.12
N ARG A 227 3.36 -1.69 13.71
CA ARG A 227 4.60 -0.99 13.33
C ARG A 227 5.69 -1.97 12.98
N ILE A 228 6.48 -1.61 11.97
CA ILE A 228 7.72 -2.30 11.61
C ILE A 228 8.83 -1.27 11.69
N GLU A 229 9.85 -1.51 12.52
CA GLU A 229 10.97 -0.59 12.67
C GLU A 229 12.09 -0.92 11.67
N SER A 230 12.39 -2.21 11.50
CA SER A 230 13.40 -2.65 10.54
C SER A 230 13.15 -4.05 10.01
N ILE A 231 13.56 -4.28 8.77
CA ILE A 231 13.68 -5.60 8.15
C ILE A 231 15.04 -5.63 7.48
N GLN A 232 15.86 -6.61 7.85
CA GLN A 232 17.23 -6.74 7.34
C GLN A 232 17.46 -8.18 6.90
N VAL A 233 18.06 -8.35 5.72
CA VAL A 233 18.51 -9.65 5.22
C VAL A 233 20.02 -9.60 5.08
N SER A 234 20.72 -10.47 5.80
CA SER A 234 22.18 -10.63 5.76
C SER A 234 22.56 -12.08 6.04
N ASP A 235 23.57 -12.61 5.35
CA ASP A 235 24.13 -13.95 5.60
C ASP A 235 23.07 -15.08 5.64
N GLY A 236 22.08 -15.01 4.74
CA GLY A 236 20.99 -15.99 4.66
C GLY A 236 20.00 -15.93 5.82
N VAL A 237 19.97 -14.83 6.57
CA VAL A 237 19.07 -14.62 7.71
C VAL A 237 18.29 -13.32 7.52
N LEU A 238 16.97 -13.40 7.67
CA LEU A 238 16.07 -12.25 7.76
C LEU A 238 15.82 -11.94 9.24
N LYS A 239 16.04 -10.69 9.65
CA LYS A 239 15.72 -10.17 10.97
C LYS A 239 14.66 -9.07 10.86
N VAL A 240 13.62 -9.18 11.66
CA VAL A 240 12.53 -8.19 11.79
C VAL A 240 12.58 -7.59 13.18
N VAL A 241 12.46 -6.27 13.30
CA VAL A 241 12.22 -5.58 14.57
C VAL A 241 10.86 -4.90 14.51
N ALA A 242 9.97 -5.30 15.41
CA ALA A 242 8.61 -4.82 15.55
C ALA A 242 8.18 -4.91 17.04
N PRO A 243 8.60 -3.96 17.88
CA PRO A 243 8.34 -3.96 19.32
C PRO A 243 6.85 -4.08 19.68
N GLY A 244 6.54 -4.88 20.70
CA GLY A 244 5.19 -5.03 21.23
C GLY A 244 4.21 -5.78 20.31
N SER A 245 4.70 -6.58 19.37
CA SER A 245 3.87 -7.34 18.43
C SER A 245 3.27 -8.58 19.09
N SER A 246 2.00 -8.88 18.80
CA SER A 246 1.39 -10.15 19.21
C SER A 246 1.81 -11.31 18.30
N CYS A 247 2.20 -11.01 17.06
CA CYS A 247 2.66 -11.97 16.08
C CYS A 247 3.55 -11.30 15.02
N ILE A 248 4.60 -11.99 14.60
CA ILE A 248 5.39 -11.65 13.40
C ILE A 248 5.33 -12.86 12.46
N THR A 249 4.99 -12.67 11.20
CA THR A 249 4.95 -13.73 10.20
C THR A 249 5.88 -13.37 9.05
N VAL A 250 6.80 -14.27 8.72
CA VAL A 250 7.55 -14.21 7.47
C VAL A 250 6.80 -15.06 6.46
N VAL A 251 6.38 -14.46 5.36
CA VAL A 251 5.67 -15.11 4.25
C VAL A 251 6.60 -15.21 3.05
N ALA A 252 6.63 -16.37 2.43
CA ALA A 252 7.33 -16.65 1.18
C ALA A 252 6.43 -17.52 0.30
N GLU A 253 6.91 -17.95 -0.87
CA GLU A 253 6.04 -18.65 -1.80
C GLU A 253 5.51 -20.00 -1.27
N ARG A 254 4.23 -20.25 -1.55
CA ARG A 254 3.52 -21.49 -1.25
C ARG A 254 3.49 -21.80 0.25
N HIS A 255 4.26 -22.79 0.70
CA HIS A 255 4.29 -23.30 2.07
C HIS A 255 5.51 -22.81 2.85
N LYS A 256 6.32 -21.93 2.24
CA LYS A 256 7.51 -21.36 2.86
C LYS A 256 7.13 -20.15 3.72
N GLY A 257 8.00 -19.86 4.69
CA GLY A 257 7.73 -18.89 5.73
C GLY A 257 7.60 -19.52 7.11
N GLU A 258 7.34 -18.68 8.09
CA GLU A 258 7.23 -19.05 9.50
C GLU A 258 6.44 -18.00 10.27
N ARG A 259 5.66 -18.45 11.25
CA ARG A 259 4.87 -17.59 12.15
C ARG A 259 5.44 -17.65 13.55
N PHE A 260 5.81 -16.49 14.09
CA PHE A 260 6.39 -16.32 15.40
C PHE A 260 5.35 -15.75 16.37
N VAL A 261 5.14 -16.45 17.48
CA VAL A 261 4.28 -16.07 18.61
C VAL A 261 4.92 -16.51 19.91
N VAL A 262 4.61 -15.87 21.04
CA VAL A 262 4.97 -16.37 22.37
C VAL A 262 3.94 -17.43 22.80
N PRO A 263 4.29 -18.73 22.93
CA PRO A 263 3.30 -19.79 23.15
C PRO A 263 2.48 -19.65 24.43
N SER A 264 3.04 -19.04 25.48
CA SER A 264 2.36 -18.79 26.75
C SER A 264 1.42 -17.57 26.72
N GLY A 265 1.27 -16.92 25.57
CA GLY A 265 0.80 -15.54 25.50
C GLY A 265 1.93 -14.57 25.87
N GLY A 266 1.94 -13.40 25.23
CA GLY A 266 2.99 -12.40 25.37
C GLY A 266 3.19 -11.60 24.09
N LEU A 267 4.11 -10.64 24.16
CA LEU A 267 4.50 -9.80 23.03
C LEU A 267 5.91 -10.18 22.56
N LEU A 268 6.18 -9.91 21.30
CA LEU A 268 7.46 -10.08 20.62
C LEU A 268 7.99 -8.69 20.27
N ASP A 269 9.30 -8.51 20.39
CA ASP A 269 9.94 -7.30 19.88
C ASP A 269 10.65 -7.51 18.54
N ASP A 270 11.02 -8.76 18.25
CA ASP A 270 11.72 -9.13 17.03
C ASP A 270 11.45 -10.59 16.65
N ALA A 271 11.79 -10.93 15.41
CA ALA A 271 11.81 -12.30 14.90
C ALA A 271 12.99 -12.50 13.95
N THR A 272 13.50 -13.72 13.90
CA THR A 272 14.60 -14.11 13.02
C THR A 272 14.19 -15.36 12.23
N TYR A 273 14.32 -15.28 10.90
CA TYR A 273 14.02 -16.37 9.97
C TYR A 273 15.27 -16.71 9.15
N ARG A 274 15.61 -17.99 9.08
CA ARG A 274 16.72 -18.47 8.23
C ARG A 274 16.17 -18.81 6.85
N LEU A 275 16.72 -18.17 5.82
CA LEU A 275 16.35 -18.44 4.44
C LEU A 275 16.69 -19.89 4.08
N ARG A 276 15.82 -20.50 3.28
CA ARG A 276 16.00 -21.85 2.73
C ARG A 276 16.89 -21.83 1.48
N GLY A 277 17.04 -20.67 0.85
CA GLY A 277 17.95 -20.42 -0.28
C GLY A 277 17.30 -20.56 -1.64
N ASP A 278 16.02 -20.88 -1.68
CA ASP A 278 15.22 -21.05 -2.89
C ASP A 278 13.92 -20.22 -2.85
N GLU A 279 13.82 -19.27 -1.92
CA GLU A 279 12.73 -18.28 -1.86
C GLU A 279 12.77 -17.31 -3.05
N GLN A 280 11.63 -17.12 -3.71
CA GLN A 280 11.47 -16.12 -4.78
C GLN A 280 11.21 -14.73 -4.21
N TYR A 281 10.51 -14.66 -3.08
CA TYR A 281 10.29 -13.43 -2.34
C TYR A 281 10.11 -13.72 -0.85
N LEU A 282 10.31 -12.69 -0.03
CA LEU A 282 10.00 -12.67 1.39
C LEU A 282 9.17 -11.42 1.67
N ARG A 283 8.11 -11.53 2.46
CA ARG A 283 7.40 -10.36 3.03
C ARG A 283 7.09 -10.62 4.49
N VAL A 284 6.89 -9.55 5.24
CA VAL A 284 6.65 -9.60 6.68
C VAL A 284 5.25 -9.09 6.98
N GLU A 285 4.52 -9.84 7.79
CA GLU A 285 3.28 -9.39 8.42
C GLU A 285 3.52 -9.23 9.91
N VAL A 286 2.99 -8.16 10.49
CA VAL A 286 3.03 -7.92 11.94
C VAL A 286 1.62 -7.69 12.43
N ALA A 287 1.23 -8.35 13.51
CA ALA A 287 -0.01 -8.09 14.22
C ALA A 287 0.28 -7.41 15.56
N ALA A 288 -0.48 -6.37 15.87
CA ALA A 288 -0.51 -5.71 17.16
C ALA A 288 -1.55 -6.39 18.09
N PRO A 289 -1.48 -6.17 19.41
CA PRO A 289 -2.42 -6.77 20.38
C PRO A 289 -3.87 -6.30 20.23
N ASP A 290 -4.08 -5.12 19.66
CA ASP A 290 -5.39 -4.52 19.40
C ASP A 290 -6.02 -4.99 18.06
N GLY A 291 -5.35 -5.89 17.34
CA GLY A 291 -5.78 -6.38 16.04
C GLY A 291 -5.30 -5.55 14.85
N GLY A 292 -4.57 -4.44 15.09
CA GLY A 292 -3.90 -3.69 14.03
C GLY A 292 -2.87 -4.56 13.31
N MET A 293 -2.69 -4.34 12.01
CA MET A 293 -1.78 -5.10 11.17
C MET A 293 -0.75 -4.19 10.50
N ALA A 294 0.36 -4.76 10.06
CA ALA A 294 1.30 -4.14 9.14
C ALA A 294 1.85 -5.17 8.15
N TRP A 295 2.08 -4.74 6.92
CA TRP A 295 2.58 -5.55 5.82
C TRP A 295 3.75 -4.85 5.15
N SER A 296 4.93 -5.49 5.17
CA SER A 296 6.07 -5.00 4.40
C SER A 296 5.88 -5.26 2.91
N ASN A 297 6.51 -4.43 2.07
CA ASN A 297 6.69 -4.81 0.68
C ASN A 297 7.60 -6.06 0.55
N PRO A 298 7.54 -6.77 -0.59
CA PRO A 298 8.35 -7.95 -0.81
C PRO A 298 9.83 -7.60 -0.95
N ILE A 299 10.67 -8.46 -0.42
CA ILE A 299 12.11 -8.52 -0.64
C ILE A 299 12.33 -9.62 -1.67
N TRP A 300 13.08 -9.34 -2.72
CA TRP A 300 13.51 -10.34 -3.70
C TRP A 300 14.96 -10.71 -3.40
N PRO A 301 15.24 -11.88 -2.79
CA PRO A 301 16.59 -12.30 -2.52
C PRO A 301 17.36 -12.47 -3.83
N PRO A 302 18.67 -12.20 -3.84
CA PRO A 302 19.53 -12.27 -5.03
C PRO A 302 19.79 -13.71 -5.52
N PHE A 303 19.23 -14.72 -4.86
CA PHE A 303 19.26 -16.12 -5.30
C PHE A 303 18.15 -16.43 -6.32
N ALA A 304 17.23 -15.48 -6.56
CA ALA A 304 16.13 -15.56 -7.52
C ALA A 304 16.52 -15.06 -8.92
#